data_AF-A0A0F9NJ84-F1
#
_entry.id   AF-A0A0F9NJ84-F1
#
_cell.length_a   1.000
_cell.length_b   1.000
_cell.length_c   1.000
_cell.angle_alpha   90.00
_cell.angle_beta   90.00
_cell.angle_gamma   90.00
#
_symmetry.space_group_name_H-M   'P 1'
#
loop_
_entity.id
_entity.type
_entity.pdbx_description
1 polymer ?
#
loop_
_entity_poly.entity_id
_entity_poly.type
_entity_poly.pdbx_seq_one_letter_code
_entity_poly.pdbx_strand_id
1 'polypeptide(L)' 'MKCQICDKGEVVETEETDHKTMVLGQEMTLPEAIVGRCDKCGAVNYAFRKGTRQ' A
#
# COMPACT_ATOMS: atom_id res chain seq x y z
N MET A 1 -7.57 -5.05 7.08
CA MET A 1 -7.73 -3.99 8.12
C MET A 1 -8.82 -3.01 7.71
N LYS A 2 -9.59 -2.39 8.62
CA LYS A 2 -10.65 -1.41 8.21
C LYS A 2 -10.01 -0.19 7.52
N CYS A 3 -10.56 0.23 6.38
CA CYS A 3 -10.08 1.40 5.66
C CYS A 3 -10.31 2.68 6.47
N GLN A 4 -9.22 3.38 6.79
CA GLN A 4 -9.23 4.62 7.57
C GLN A 4 -9.70 5.85 6.76
N ILE A 5 -9.86 5.71 5.44
CA ILE A 5 -10.28 6.81 4.56
C ILE A 5 -11.80 6.82 4.38
N CYS A 6 -12.40 5.66 4.07
CA CYS A 6 -13.82 5.61 3.75
C CYS A 6 -14.69 4.99 4.85
N ASP A 7 -14.08 4.33 5.85
CA ASP A 7 -14.75 3.61 6.93
C ASP A 7 -15.77 2.53 6.52
N LYS A 8 -15.86 2.24 5.22
CA LYS A 8 -16.91 1.39 4.61
C LYS A 8 -16.38 0.10 4.01
N GLY A 9 -15.05 -0.04 3.90
CA GLY A 9 -14.41 -1.19 3.27
C GLY A 9 -13.21 -1.71 4.06
N GLU A 10 -12.67 -2.81 3.58
CA GLU A 10 -11.48 -3.45 4.11
C GLU A 10 -10.30 -3.25 3.17
N VAL A 11 -9.15 -3.00 3.77
CA VAL A 11 -7.86 -2.95 3.09
C VAL A 11 -7.33 -4.38 3.01
N VAL A 12 -7.09 -4.82 1.77
CA VAL A 12 -6.46 -6.07 1.38
C VAL A 12 -5.02 -5.78 1.00
N GLU A 13 -4.08 -6.48 1.60
CA GLU A 13 -2.65 -6.33 1.30
C GLU A 13 -2.23 -7.31 0.20
N THR A 14 -1.47 -6.82 -0.78
CA THR A 14 -0.86 -7.62 -1.84
C THR A 14 0.63 -7.38 -1.89
N GLU A 15 1.40 -8.45 -2.06
CA GLU A 15 2.83 -8.35 -2.39
C GLU A 15 2.96 -8.12 -3.89
N GLU A 16 3.66 -7.05 -4.28
CA GLU A 16 3.87 -6.65 -5.66
C GLU A 16 5.35 -6.50 -5.97
N THR A 17 5.75 -7.08 -7.09
CA THR A 17 7.06 -6.87 -7.68
C THR A 17 7.00 -5.75 -8.71
N ASP A 18 8.04 -4.92 -8.78
CA ASP A 18 8.13 -3.76 -9.68
C ASP A 18 6.93 -2.80 -9.57
N HIS A 19 6.46 -2.54 -8.34
CA HIS A 19 5.35 -1.65 -8.09
C HIS A 19 5.70 -0.21 -8.44
N LYS A 20 5.01 0.35 -9.45
CA LYS A 20 5.14 1.76 -9.82
C LYS A 20 4.30 2.64 -8.92
N THR A 21 4.92 3.68 -8.38
CA THR A 21 4.24 4.69 -7.56
C THR A 21 4.81 6.09 -7.82
N MET A 22 4.10 7.12 -7.39
CA MET A 22 4.64 8.48 -7.34
C MET A 22 5.03 8.84 -5.92
N VAL A 23 6.26 9.33 -5.75
CA VAL A 23 6.73 9.94 -4.50
C VAL A 23 7.25 11.33 -4.82
N LEU A 24 6.69 12.35 -4.15
CA LEU A 24 7.07 13.75 -4.34
C LEU A 24 6.99 14.22 -5.81
N GLY A 25 6.04 13.68 -6.58
CA GLY A 25 5.84 14.00 -8.00
C GLY A 25 6.82 13.31 -8.96
N GLN A 26 7.67 12.41 -8.48
CA GLN A 26 8.53 11.56 -9.31
C GLN A 26 7.96 10.15 -9.38
N GLU A 27 7.88 9.59 -10.59
CA GLU A 27 7.59 8.15 -10.77
C GLU A 27 8.79 7.34 -10.29
N MET A 28 8.53 6.36 -9.45
CA MET A 28 9.52 5.41 -8.96
C MET A 28 8.96 3.99 -9.02
N THR A 29 9.86 3.04 -9.24
CA THR A 29 9.56 1.60 -9.18
C THR A 29 10.13 1.02 -7.90
N LEU A 30 9.27 0.42 -7.08
CA LEU A 30 9.66 -0.36 -5.91
C LEU A 30 9.80 -1.82 -6.34
N PRO A 31 11.01 -2.42 -6.28
CA PRO A 31 11.22 -3.80 -6.73
C PRO A 31 10.34 -4.82 -6.00
N GLU A 32 10.09 -4.59 -4.72
CA GLU A 32 9.18 -5.38 -3.88
C GLU A 32 8.44 -4.43 -2.93
N ALA A 33 7.12 -4.50 -2.88
CA ALA A 33 6.29 -3.68 -2.01
C ALA A 33 5.06 -4.45 -1.51
N ILE A 34 4.62 -4.14 -0.28
CA ILE A 34 3.31 -4.54 0.22
C ILE A 34 2.37 -3.36 0.03
N VAL A 35 1.34 -3.56 -0.80
CA VAL A 35 0.37 -2.53 -1.14
C VAL A 35 -0.98 -2.93 -0.57
N GLY A 36 -1.45 -2.17 0.43
CA GLY A 36 -2.80 -2.29 0.94
C GLY A 36 -3.76 -1.51 0.06
N ARG A 37 -4.82 -2.15 -0.47
CA ARG A 37 -5.91 -1.47 -1.20
C ARG A 37 -7.25 -1.72 -0.57
N CYS A 38 -8.03 -0.65 -0.39
CA CYS A 38 -9.42 -0.78 0.03
C CYS A 38 -10.29 -1.33 -1.09
N ASP A 39 -11.02 -2.42 -0.80
CA ASP A 39 -11.97 -3.08 -1.71
C ASP A 39 -13.17 -2.21 -2.14
N LYS A 40 -13.48 -1.17 -1.37
CA LYS A 40 -14.61 -0.26 -1.65
C LYS A 40 -14.23 1.04 -2.32
N CYS A 41 -13.22 1.74 -1.80
CA CYS A 41 -12.90 3.11 -2.24
C CYS A 41 -11.59 3.21 -3.03
N GLY A 42 -10.81 2.13 -3.13
CA GLY A 42 -9.53 2.11 -3.83
C GLY A 42 -8.41 2.88 -3.13
N ALA A 43 -8.63 3.40 -1.91
CA ALA A 43 -7.58 4.04 -1.13
C ALA A 43 -6.41 3.07 -0.94
N VAL A 44 -5.20 3.58 -1.19
CA VAL A 44 -3.95 2.83 -1.08
C VAL A 44 -3.27 3.16 0.25
N ASN A 45 -2.83 2.12 0.95
CA ASN A 45 -2.04 2.23 2.17
C ASN A 45 -0.72 1.47 1.96
N TYR A 46 0.40 2.18 2.06
CA TYR A 46 1.73 1.59 1.92
C TYR A 46 2.20 1.13 3.29
N ALA A 47 2.11 -0.17 3.56
CA ALA A 47 2.66 -0.75 4.77
C ALA A 47 4.11 -1.18 4.49
N PHE A 48 5.08 -0.45 5.05
CA PHE A 48 6.42 -1.03 5.20
C PHE A 48 6.30 -2.20 6.18
N ARG A 49 6.83 -3.40 5.84
CA ARG A 49 7.00 -4.43 6.87
C ARG A 49 7.71 -3.75 8.03
N LYS A 50 7.14 -3.82 9.23
CA LYS A 50 7.92 -3.58 10.45
C LYS A 50 9.05 -4.59 10.37
N GLY A 51 10.21 -4.16 9.87
CA GLY A 51 11.43 -4.92 10.05
C GLY A 51 11.47 -5.26 11.53
N THR A 52 11.70 -6.52 11.86
CA THR A 52 12.30 -6.85 13.15
C THR A 52 13.41 -5.84 13.37
N ARG A 53 13.26 -4.97 14.37
CA ARG A 53 14.31 -4.05 14.81
C ARG A 53 15.61 -4.85 14.86
N GLN A 54 16.60 -4.47 14.06
CA GLN A 54 17.99 -4.61 14.50
C GLN A 54 18.25 -3.50 15.51
#